data_AF-A0A7N9D6S6-F1
#
_entry.id   AF-A0A7N9D6S6-F1
#
_cell.length_a   1.000
_cell.length_b   1.000
_cell.length_c   1.000
_cell.angle_alpha   90.00
_cell.angle_beta   90.00
_cell.angle_gamma   90.00
#
_symmetry.space_group_name_H-M   'P 1'
#
loop_
_entity.id
_entity.type
_entity.pdbx_description
1 polymer ?
#
loop_
_entity_poly.entity_id
_entity_poly.type
_entity_poly.pdbx_seq_one_letter_code
_entity_poly.pdbx_strand_id
1 'polypeptide(L)'
;MRSDGTDNAYVADGTMCGPEMYCVNKTCRKVHLTGYNCNTTTKCKGKGICNNFGNCQCFPGHKPPDCKFQFGSPGGSIDDGNFQKSGKWKFIF
;
A
#
# COMPACT_ATOMS: atom_id res chain seq x y z
N MET A 1 8.56 -15.53 31.25
CA MET A 1 8.36 -15.22 29.82
C MET A 1 6.91 -14.79 29.62
N ARG A 2 6.60 -13.81 28.76
CA ARG A 2 5.21 -13.43 28.49
C ARG A 2 4.50 -14.59 27.76
N SER A 3 3.34 -15.03 28.27
CA SER A 3 2.61 -16.22 27.82
C SER A 3 1.99 -16.12 26.42
N ASP A 4 2.26 -15.05 25.69
CA ASP A 4 1.81 -14.80 24.32
C ASP A 4 2.78 -15.41 23.28
N GLY A 5 3.88 -16.05 23.69
CA GLY A 5 4.87 -16.60 22.76
C GLY A 5 5.74 -15.55 22.06
N THR A 6 5.44 -14.27 22.26
CA THR A 6 6.26 -13.14 21.79
C THR A 6 7.50 -12.98 22.69
N ASP A 7 8.62 -13.56 22.26
CA ASP A 7 9.92 -13.35 22.89
C ASP A 7 10.53 -12.01 22.43
N ASN A 8 10.40 -10.99 23.28
CA ASN A 8 10.87 -9.63 23.03
C ASN A 8 12.41 -9.51 22.95
N ALA A 9 13.16 -10.60 23.16
CA ALA A 9 14.60 -10.63 22.96
C ALA A 9 14.99 -10.73 21.48
N TYR A 10 14.08 -11.11 20.59
CA TYR A 10 14.34 -11.14 19.15
C TYR A 10 14.04 -9.80 18.49
N VAL A 11 14.84 -9.46 17.49
CA VAL A 11 14.58 -8.32 16.61
C VAL A 11 13.29 -8.61 15.82
N ALA A 12 12.37 -7.65 15.83
CA ALA A 12 11.11 -7.77 15.11
C ALA A 12 11.33 -7.85 13.59
N ASP A 13 10.50 -8.64 12.92
CA ASP A 13 10.50 -8.69 11.45
C ASP A 13 10.17 -7.30 10.87
N GLY A 14 10.83 -6.95 9.77
CA GLY A 14 10.77 -5.61 9.17
C GLY A 14 11.76 -4.59 9.76
N THR A 15 12.50 -4.94 10.81
CA THR A 15 13.60 -4.08 11.32
C THR A 15 14.71 -3.98 10.28
N MET A 16 15.14 -2.76 9.94
CA MET A 16 16.28 -2.55 9.03
C MET A 16 17.58 -3.02 9.70
N CYS A 17 18.34 -3.85 9.00
CA CYS A 17 19.58 -4.47 9.52
C CYS A 17 20.79 -4.23 8.60
N GLY A 18 20.61 -3.58 7.46
CA GLY A 18 21.66 -3.17 6.52
C GLY A 18 21.07 -2.40 5.33
N PRO A 19 21.91 -1.86 4.41
CA PRO A 19 21.42 -1.20 3.20
C PRO A 19 20.54 -2.13 2.36
N GLU A 20 19.26 -1.78 2.19
CA GLU A 20 18.25 -2.61 1.52
C GLU A 20 18.04 -4.00 2.16
N MET A 21 18.34 -4.15 3.46
CA MET A 21 18.20 -5.41 4.19
C MET A 21 17.31 -5.26 5.42
N TYR A 22 16.45 -6.25 5.63
CA TYR A 22 15.52 -6.29 6.75
C TYR A 22 15.55 -7.66 7.44
N CYS A 23 15.26 -7.67 8.73
CA CYS A 23 15.06 -8.89 9.50
C CYS A 23 13.75 -9.56 9.06
N VAL A 24 13.83 -10.82 8.64
CA VAL A 24 12.67 -11.67 8.32
C VAL A 24 12.95 -13.06 8.88
N ASN A 25 12.04 -13.62 9.69
CA ASN A 25 12.25 -14.90 10.37
C ASN A 25 13.64 -14.98 11.03
N LYS A 26 13.97 -13.97 11.85
CA LYS A 26 15.23 -13.88 12.62
C LYS A 26 16.51 -13.82 11.76
N THR A 27 16.39 -13.62 10.45
CA THR A 27 17.53 -13.53 9.54
C THR A 27 17.57 -12.14 8.89
N CYS A 28 18.73 -11.48 8.90
CA CYS A 28 18.94 -10.27 8.11
C CYS A 28 19.13 -10.66 6.64
N ARG A 29 18.17 -10.33 5.78
CA ARG A 29 18.22 -10.69 4.36
C ARG A 29 18.04 -9.45 3.51
N LYS A 30 18.67 -9.45 2.34
CA LYS A 30 18.34 -8.49 1.29
C LYS A 30 16.92 -8.80 0.84
N VAL A 31 15.98 -7.94 1.24
CA VAL A 31 14.59 -8.08 0.82
C VAL A 31 14.48 -7.29 -0.45
N HIS A 32 14.52 -7.98 -1.59
CA HIS A 32 13.97 -7.38 -2.77
C HIS A 32 12.47 -7.26 -2.50
N LEU A 33 11.86 -6.11 -2.80
CA LEU A 33 10.39 -5.96 -2.84
C LEU A 33 9.82 -6.80 -4.03
N THR A 34 10.38 -7.98 -4.29
CA THR A 34 9.95 -8.98 -5.25
C THR A 34 8.64 -9.55 -4.76
N GLY A 35 7.56 -9.10 -5.39
CA GLY A 35 6.24 -9.69 -5.26
C GLY A 35 5.22 -8.98 -6.13
N TYR A 36 5.40 -7.67 -6.34
CA TYR A 36 4.44 -6.88 -7.06
C TYR A 36 5.02 -6.41 -8.39
N ASN A 37 4.67 -7.12 -9.46
CA ASN A 37 4.85 -6.63 -10.82
C ASN A 37 3.87 -5.46 -11.03
N CYS A 38 4.27 -4.29 -10.57
CA CYS A 38 3.48 -3.09 -10.55
C CYS A 38 4.18 -2.02 -11.39
N ASN A 39 4.12 -2.17 -12.70
CA ASN A 39 4.54 -1.14 -13.63
C ASN A 39 3.52 0.00 -13.55
N THR A 40 3.89 1.12 -12.91
CA THR A 40 3.01 2.26 -12.66
C THR A 40 2.45 2.88 -13.94
N THR A 41 3.23 2.86 -15.01
CA THR A 41 2.84 3.37 -16.32
C THR A 41 1.71 2.55 -16.92
N THR A 42 1.75 1.22 -16.81
CA THR A 42 0.72 0.34 -17.38
C THR A 42 -0.43 0.08 -16.40
N LYS A 43 -0.14 -0.23 -15.14
CA LYS A 43 -1.13 -0.62 -14.13
C LYS A 43 -1.89 0.57 -13.54
N CYS A 44 -1.18 1.67 -13.26
CA CYS A 44 -1.78 2.88 -12.69
C CYS A 44 -1.95 4.00 -13.73
N LYS A 45 -1.68 3.72 -15.01
CA LYS A 45 -1.77 4.68 -16.15
C LYS A 45 -0.96 5.96 -15.95
N GLY A 46 0.10 5.91 -15.14
CA GLY A 46 0.86 7.10 -14.73
C GLY A 46 0.07 8.09 -13.86
N LYS A 47 -1.06 7.67 -13.29
CA LYS A 47 -1.97 8.48 -12.45
C LYS A 47 -1.99 8.01 -10.99
N GLY A 48 -0.96 7.28 -10.59
CA GLY A 48 -0.77 6.80 -9.22
C GLY A 48 0.57 6.11 -9.05
N ILE A 49 0.88 5.80 -7.79
CA ILE A 49 2.08 5.07 -7.37
C ILE A 49 1.70 3.71 -6.81
N CYS A 50 2.59 2.72 -6.93
CA CYS A 50 2.34 1.40 -6.37
C CYS A 50 2.70 1.38 -4.88
N ASN A 51 1.82 0.82 -4.05
CA ASN A 51 2.11 0.59 -2.63
C ASN A 51 2.71 -0.81 -2.40
N ASN A 52 3.04 -1.11 -1.14
CA ASN A 52 3.64 -2.38 -0.71
C ASN A 52 2.70 -3.59 -0.80
N PHE A 53 1.42 -3.41 -1.16
CA PHE A 53 0.47 -4.48 -1.49
C PHE A 53 0.36 -4.70 -3.01
N GLY A 54 1.12 -3.94 -3.80
CA GLY A 54 1.07 -3.95 -5.24
C GLY A 54 -0.15 -3.26 -5.83
N ASN A 55 -0.89 -2.48 -5.05
CA ASN A 55 -2.06 -1.74 -5.52
C ASN A 55 -1.67 -0.29 -5.87
N CYS A 56 -2.48 0.36 -6.70
CA CYS A 56 -2.27 1.75 -7.08
C CYS A 56 -2.86 2.69 -6.03
N GLN A 57 -2.02 3.54 -5.45
CA GLN A 57 -2.41 4.78 -4.78
C GLN A 57 -2.62 5.87 -5.83
N CYS A 58 -3.87 6.17 -6.17
CA CYS A 58 -4.22 7.11 -7.23
C CYS A 58 -4.18 8.57 -6.75
N PHE A 59 -3.79 9.46 -7.66
CA PHE A 59 -3.86 10.91 -7.45
C PHE A 59 -5.31 11.42 -7.47
N PRO A 60 -5.58 12.63 -6.92
CA PRO A 60 -6.89 13.27 -7.03
C PRO A 60 -7.40 13.35 -8.47
N GLY A 61 -8.72 13.21 -8.65
CA GLY A 61 -9.36 13.07 -9.95
C GLY A 61 -9.30 11.67 -10.56
N HIS A 62 -8.68 10.71 -9.87
CA HIS A 62 -8.59 9.31 -10.30
C HIS A 62 -9.04 8.36 -9.19
N LYS A 63 -9.56 7.18 -9.55
CA LYS A 63 -10.02 6.18 -8.59
C LYS A 63 -9.32 4.83 -8.79
N PRO A 64 -8.91 4.14 -7.71
CA PRO A 64 -8.38 2.78 -7.79
C PRO A 64 -9.45 1.78 -8.29
N PRO A 65 -9.05 0.62 -8.86
CA PRO A 65 -7.73 -0.01 -8.78
C PRO A 65 -6.70 0.43 -9.84
N ASP A 66 -7.14 1.00 -10.97
CA ASP A 66 -6.28 1.30 -12.13
C ASP A 66 -6.18 2.80 -12.45
N CYS A 67 -6.52 3.65 -11.47
CA CYS A 67 -6.49 5.10 -11.57
C CYS A 67 -7.25 5.66 -12.77
N LYS A 68 -8.45 5.12 -13.04
CA LYS A 68 -9.37 5.71 -14.01
C LYS A 68 -9.81 7.09 -13.55
N PHE A 69 -9.94 8.01 -14.49
CA PHE A 69 -10.45 9.34 -14.22
C PHE A 69 -11.86 9.27 -13.65
N GLN A 70 -12.09 9.99 -12.55
CA GLN A 70 -13.38 10.22 -11.96
C GLN A 70 -13.43 11.63 -11.39
N PHE A 71 -14.33 12.44 -11.93
CA PHE A 71 -14.52 13.82 -11.49
C PHE A 71 -14.86 13.89 -10.00
N GLY A 72 -14.13 14.73 -9.26
CA GLY A 72 -14.31 14.88 -7.81
C GLY A 72 -13.80 13.70 -6.98
N SER A 73 -13.06 12.74 -7.55
CA SER A 73 -12.42 11.69 -6.75
C SER A 73 -11.30 12.28 -5.88
N PRO A 74 -11.24 11.96 -4.58
CA PRO A 74 -10.12 12.36 -3.73
C PRO A 74 -8.83 11.59 -4.04
N GLY A 75 -8.87 10.53 -4.86
CA GLY A 75 -7.75 9.61 -5.05
C GLY A 75 -7.91 8.34 -4.21
N GLY A 76 -6.78 7.73 -3.83
CA GLY A 76 -6.73 6.61 -2.89
C GLY A 76 -6.27 5.28 -3.49
N SER A 77 -6.12 4.27 -2.64
CA SER A 77 -5.93 2.86 -3.00
C SER A 77 -7.15 2.02 -2.62
N ILE A 78 -7.24 0.80 -3.17
CA ILE A 78 -8.22 -0.19 -2.74
C ILE A 78 -8.03 -0.61 -1.28
N ASP A 79 -6.86 -0.32 -0.71
CA ASP A 79 -6.48 -0.68 0.66
C ASP A 79 -6.93 0.35 1.70
N ASP A 80 -7.37 1.55 1.28
CA ASP A 80 -7.66 2.68 2.19
C ASP A 80 -8.93 2.47 3.03
N GLY A 81 -9.59 1.30 2.95
CA GLY A 81 -10.69 0.89 3.82
C GLY A 81 -11.98 1.71 3.72
N ASN A 82 -11.96 2.86 3.05
CA ASN A 82 -13.09 3.76 2.89
C ASN A 82 -13.37 4.02 1.41
N PHE A 83 -13.91 3.01 0.73
CA PHE A 83 -14.63 3.25 -0.51
C PHE A 83 -15.91 4.01 -0.17
N GLN A 84 -15.81 5.34 -0.08
CA GLN A 84 -16.96 6.21 -0.17
C GLN A 84 -17.66 5.85 -1.49
N LYS A 85 -18.78 5.12 -1.38
CA LYS A 85 -19.66 4.86 -2.51
C LYS A 85 -20.00 6.23 -3.08
N SER A 86 -19.43 6.53 -4.24
CA SER A 86 -19.74 7.72 -5.03
C SER A 86 -21.26 7.79 -5.20
N GLY A 87 -21.91 8.65 -4.45
CA GLY A 87 -23.38 8.70 -4.42
C GLY A 87 -24.04 9.56 -3.34
N LYS A 88 -23.31 10.28 -2.49
CA LYS A 88 -23.91 11.33 -1.63
C LYS A 88 -23.16 12.65 -1.75
N TRP A 89 -23.11 13.19 -2.97
CA TRP A 89 -23.28 14.64 -3.08
C TRP A 89 -24.74 14.91 -2.74
N LYS A 90 -25.03 15.04 -1.44
CA LYS A 90 -26.28 15.64 -1.00
C LYS A 90 -26.13 17.12 -1.40
N PHE A 91 -26.64 17.47 -2.58
CA PHE A 91 -26.93 18.86 -2.91
C PHE A 91 -27.93 19.32 -1.86
N ILE A 92 -27.43 19.95 -0.80
CA ILE A 92 -28.24 20.69 0.16
C ILE A 92 -28.33 22.09 -0.43
N PHE A 93 -29.40 22.33 -1.19
CA PHE A 93 -30.00 23.68 -1.26
C PHE A 93 -31.00 23.78 -0.11
#